data_AF-A0A8T8K9P3-F1
#
_entry.id   AF-A0A8T8K9P3-F1
#
_cell.length_a   1.000
_cell.length_b   1.000
_cell.length_c   1.000
_cell.angle_alpha   90.00
_cell.angle_beta   90.00
_cell.angle_gamma   90.00
#
_symmetry.space_group_name_H-M   'P 1'
#
loop_
_entity.id
_entity.type
_entity.pdbx_description
1 polymer ?
#
loop_
_entity_poly.entity_id
_entity_poly.type
_entity_poly.pdbx_seq_one_letter_code
_entity_poly.pdbx_strand_id
1 'polypeptide(L)' 'MKMKMKKCKSCFKYTLQDICPHCGGEVGVIFPAKYSPEDKYGKYRRILKKQMLKKE' A
#
# COMPACT_ATOMS: atom_id res chain seq x y z
N MET A 1 -3.30 18.18 0.86
CA MET A 1 -1.98 17.96 0.23
C MET A 1 -1.82 16.49 -0.13
N LYS A 2 -1.66 16.14 -1.41
CA LYS A 2 -1.46 14.76 -1.88
C LYS A 2 0.04 14.46 -1.87
N MET A 3 0.49 13.52 -1.04
CA MET A 3 1.90 13.12 -1.02
C MET A 3 2.25 12.42 -2.34
N LYS A 4 3.32 12.87 -3.00
CA LYS A 4 3.78 12.33 -4.30
C LYS A 4 4.88 11.28 -4.18
N MET A 5 5.41 11.08 -2.98
CA MET A 5 6.54 10.16 -2.77
C MET A 5 6.07 8.70 -2.84
N LYS A 6 6.79 7.92 -3.64
CA LYS A 6 6.55 6.49 -3.85
C LYS A 6 7.80 5.68 -3.56
N LYS A 7 7.64 4.39 -3.31
CA LYS A 7 8.74 3.46 -3.07
C LYS A 7 8.58 2.24 -3.95
N CYS A 8 9.68 1.84 -4.58
CA CYS A 8 9.69 0.65 -5.42
C CYS A 8 9.45 -0.61 -4.59
N LYS A 9 8.59 -1.52 -5.07
CA LYS A 9 8.29 -2.79 -4.38
C LYS A 9 9.43 -3.81 -4.50
N SER A 10 10.28 -3.71 -5.52
CA SER A 10 11.38 -4.66 -5.77
C SER A 10 12.71 -4.20 -5.16
N CYS A 11 13.14 -2.96 -5.44
CA CYS A 11 14.46 -2.46 -4.99
C CYS A 11 14.40 -1.47 -3.80
N PHE A 12 13.20 -1.17 -3.29
CA PHE A 12 12.96 -0.32 -2.12
C PHE A 12 13.48 1.13 -2.20
N LYS A 13 13.93 1.59 -3.37
CA LYS A 13 14.33 2.99 -3.59
C LYS A 13 13.11 3.90 -3.69
N TYR A 14 13.27 5.12 -3.19
CA TYR A 14 12.25 6.16 -3.27
C TYR A 14 12.29 6.86 -4.63
N THR A 15 11.11 7.24 -5.13
CA THR A 15 10.96 7.97 -6.39
C THR A 15 9.68 8.81 -6.39
N LEU A 16 9.64 9.83 -7.24
CA LEU A 16 8.45 10.61 -7.54
C LEU A 16 7.80 10.18 -8.87
N GLN A 17 8.48 9.34 -9.64
CA GLN A 17 7.99 8.83 -10.92
C GLN A 17 7.01 7.67 -10.72
N ASP A 18 6.25 7.36 -11.76
CA ASP A 18 5.30 6.24 -11.80
C ASP A 18 5.97 4.88 -12.01
N ILE A 19 7.25 4.87 -12.37
CA ILE A 19 8.07 3.67 -12.59
C ILE A 19 9.39 3.86 -11.84
N CYS A 20 9.98 2.78 -11.33
CA CYS A 20 11.28 2.87 -10.68
C CYS A 20 12.39 3.15 -11.73
N PRO A 21 13.14 4.26 -11.62
CA PRO A 21 14.21 4.59 -12.58
C PRO A 21 15.42 3.65 -12.49
N HIS A 22 15.52 2.84 -11.44
CA HIS A 22 16.67 1.95 -11.22
C HIS A 22 16.45 0.52 -11.69
N CYS A 23 15.21 0.03 -11.68
CA CYS A 23 14.91 -1.38 -11.99
C CYS A 23 13.67 -1.57 -12.86
N GLY A 24 12.97 -0.51 -13.25
CA GLY A 24 11.72 -0.59 -14.02
C GLY A 24 10.52 -1.16 -13.24
N GLY A 25 10.70 -1.55 -11.98
CA GLY A 25 9.66 -2.17 -11.16
C GLY A 25 8.54 -1.22 -10.74
N GLU A 26 7.40 -1.79 -10.37
CA GLU A 26 6.26 -1.06 -9.84
C GLU A 26 6.58 -0.28 -8.56
N VAL A 27 6.03 0.91 -8.46
CA VAL A 27 6.17 1.79 -7.31
C VAL A 27 4.85 1.86 -6.56
N GLY A 28 4.94 1.73 -5.24
CA GLY A 28 3.81 1.77 -4.32
C GLY A 28 3.78 3.05 -3.50
N VAL A 29 2.63 3.27 -2.87
CA VAL A 29 2.47 4.30 -1.83
C VAL A 29 3.27 3.88 -0.60
N ILE A 30 4.00 4.82 0.00
CA ILE A 30 4.89 4.55 1.15
C ILE A 30 4.12 4.52 2.47
N PHE A 31 3.10 5.37 2.57
CA PHE A 31 2.40 5.59 3.83
C PHE A 31 1.25 4.60 4.01
N PRO A 32 0.96 4.21 5.26
CA PRO A 32 -0.20 3.38 5.55
C PRO A 32 -1.50 4.15 5.31
N ALA A 33 -2.61 3.42 5.18
CA ALA A 33 -3.94 4.03 5.21
C ALA A 33 -4.15 4.77 6.54
N LYS A 34 -4.84 5.93 6.48
CA LYS A 34 -5.15 6.71 7.68
C LYS A 34 -6.04 5.90 8.63
N TYR A 35 -5.72 5.95 9.92
CA TYR A 35 -6.58 5.37 10.95
C TYR A 35 -7.78 6.27 11.23
N SER A 36 -8.93 5.66 11.52
CA SER A 36 -10.14 6.34 11.97
C SER A 36 -10.73 5.53 13.13
N PRO A 37 -11.02 6.15 14.29
CA PRO A 37 -11.66 5.46 15.42
C PRO A 37 -13.02 4.87 15.08
N GLU A 38 -13.80 5.55 14.23
CA GLU A 38 -15.13 5.08 13.79
C GLU A 38 -15.06 3.81 12.94
N ASP A 39 -13.96 3.62 12.20
CA ASP A 39 -13.67 2.46 11.34
C ASP A 39 -14.90 1.87 10.62
N LYS A 40 -15.59 2.69 9.81
CA LYS A 40 -16.87 2.35 9.15
C LYS A 40 -16.86 1.00 8.43
N TYR A 41 -15.72 0.61 7.87
CA TYR A 41 -15.54 -0.66 7.13
C TYR A 41 -14.75 -1.73 7.88
N GLY A 42 -14.54 -1.56 9.20
CA GLY A 42 -13.74 -2.45 10.03
C GLY A 42 -14.21 -3.91 10.04
N LYS A 43 -15.53 -4.12 10.10
CA LYS A 43 -16.14 -5.46 10.03
C LYS A 43 -15.74 -6.19 8.74
N TYR A 44 -15.92 -5.54 7.60
CA TYR A 44 -15.63 -6.11 6.28
C TYR A 44 -14.13 -6.34 6.08
N ARG A 45 -13.29 -5.38 6.49
CA ARG A 45 -11.82 -5.52 6.44
C ARG A 45 -11.33 -6.76 7.19
N ARG A 46 -11.90 -7.05 8.38
CA ARG A 46 -11.55 -8.24 9.17
C ARG A 46 -12.03 -9.54 8.52
N ILE A 47 -13.24 -9.56 7.95
CA ILE A 47 -13.76 -10.73 7.23
C ILE A 47 -12.88 -11.05 6.02
N LEU A 48 -12.57 -10.06 5.20
CA LEU A 48 -11.70 -10.23 4.03
C LEU A 48 -10.31 -10.74 4.43
N LYS A 49 -9.72 -10.17 5.49
CA LYS A 49 -8.42 -10.63 6.00
C LYS A 49 -8.46 -12.10 6.45
N LYS A 50 -9.53 -12.53 7.12
CA LYS A 50 -9.72 -13.95 7.50
C LYS A 50 -9.87 -14.85 6.28
N GLN A 51 -10.56 -14.42 5.24
CA GLN A 51 -10.71 -15.19 4.01
C GLN A 51 -9.38 -15.35 3.27
N MET A 52 -8.57 -14.29 3.19
CA MET A 52 -7.24 -14.34 2.59
C MET A 52 -6.32 -15.33 3.32
N LEU A 53 -6.32 -15.29 4.66
CA LEU A 53 -5.52 -16.19 5.50
C LEU A 53 -5.97 -17.67 5.44
N LYS A 54 -7.25 -17.95 5.17
CA LYS A 54 -7.76 -19.32 5.02
C LYS A 54 -7.50 -19.93 3.64
N LYS A 55 -7.14 -19.09 2.67
CA LYS A 55 -6.90 -19.48 1.28
C LYS A 55 -5.43 -19.88 1.05
N GLU A 56 -4.56 -19.56 2.00
CA GLU A 56 -3.18 -20.07 2.13
C GLU A 56 -3.19 -21.37 2.95
#